data_AF-A0A3S0BE77-F1
#
_entry.id   AF-A0A3S0BE77-F1
#
_cell.length_a   1.000
_cell.length_b   1.000
_cell.length_c   1.000
_cell.angle_alpha   90.00
_cell.angle_beta   90.00
_cell.angle_gamma   90.00
#
_symmetry.space_group_name_H-M   'P 1'
#
loop_
_entity.id
_entity.type
_entity.pdbx_description
1 polymer ?
#
loop_
_entity_poly.entity_id
_entity_poly.type
_entity_poly.pdbx_seq_one_letter_code
_entity_poly.pdbx_strand_id
1 'polypeptide(L)'
;MNSSELPTPFNIAERVWDWRRDMLGPLGWRKHCLAILKDDLFAEQLPPSENLYACGAFGVMAARRFTQFIVWTNHPDRMREWLEWAIGESKQEGRFTAPAVSDHGGELFARRGDQATSDGLYRASGGAAGLWYPLANVRLATVVNNQEQADARIPELMLCMHEQCVIICDPLMETIDLRSWLHLRTCSVYLEDDPAERERTTCDCRQVVEQLVRDGNMGSIGWIVAGGGYGHKAKPCPMDSLVSLVQQGKQAGVPVCISRLGARPKNGRIIDWRPAKPPSFDPRYREECRFHAQKGDNVNEWPGILRVQERPRWAMLRSMLGGK
;
A
#
# COMPACT_ATOMS: atom_id res chain seq x y z
N MET A 1 -9.55 25.51 -4.89
CA MET A 1 -9.23 25.69 -3.46
C MET A 1 -9.39 24.36 -2.74
N ASN A 2 -8.24 23.77 -2.38
CA ASN A 2 -7.94 22.71 -1.40
C ASN A 2 -8.98 21.62 -1.05
N SER A 3 -8.75 20.41 -1.59
CA SER A 3 -9.02 19.15 -0.86
C SER A 3 -7.84 18.16 -1.06
N SER A 4 -6.63 18.62 -0.76
CA SER A 4 -5.44 17.76 -0.62
C SER A 4 -5.27 17.43 0.86
N GLU A 5 -5.85 16.33 1.34
CA GLU A 5 -5.58 15.86 2.70
C GLU A 5 -5.49 14.33 2.75
N LEU A 6 -4.26 13.82 2.61
CA LEU A 6 -3.89 12.53 3.22
C LEU A 6 -3.36 12.80 4.64
N PRO A 7 -3.81 12.07 5.68
CA PRO A 7 -3.88 12.66 7.02
C PRO A 7 -2.87 12.09 8.03
N THR A 8 -2.77 12.79 9.16
CA THR A 8 -1.87 12.78 10.33
C THR A 8 -1.54 11.41 11.00
N PRO A 9 -0.46 11.34 11.84
CA PRO A 9 0.77 10.56 11.61
C PRO A 9 0.88 9.28 12.46
N PHE A 10 1.64 8.31 11.97
CA PHE A 10 2.06 7.16 12.77
C PHE A 10 3.54 7.33 13.18
N ASN A 11 3.91 6.86 14.38
CA ASN A 11 5.16 7.07 15.13
C ASN A 11 6.55 6.65 14.53
N ILE A 12 6.76 6.75 13.23
CA ILE A 12 8.09 6.87 12.58
C ILE A 12 8.12 8.28 11.97
N ALA A 13 9.28 8.87 11.64
CA ALA A 13 9.33 10.18 10.98
C ALA A 13 8.72 10.08 9.57
N GLU A 14 7.40 10.00 9.48
CA GLU A 14 6.64 9.91 8.24
C GLU A 14 6.71 11.23 7.52
N ARG A 15 6.97 11.18 6.22
CA ARG A 15 7.11 12.35 5.37
C ARG A 15 6.12 12.25 4.23
N VAL A 16 5.39 13.34 4.01
CA VAL A 16 4.64 13.51 2.78
C VAL A 16 5.58 14.10 1.74
N TRP A 17 5.73 13.40 0.60
CA TRP A 17 6.53 13.88 -0.51
C TRP A 17 5.64 14.54 -1.57
N ASP A 18 5.75 15.87 -1.65
CA ASP A 18 5.14 16.69 -2.70
C ASP A 18 6.06 16.71 -3.93
N TRP A 19 6.00 15.64 -4.73
CA TRP A 19 6.86 15.45 -5.90
C TRP A 19 6.61 16.49 -7.01
N ARG A 20 5.40 17.07 -7.07
CA ARG A 20 5.05 18.14 -8.01
C ARG A 20 5.77 19.43 -7.67
N ARG A 21 5.85 19.76 -6.37
CA ARG A 21 6.58 20.94 -5.90
C ARG A 21 8.09 20.72 -5.87
N ASP A 22 8.54 19.58 -5.37
CA ASP A 22 9.95 19.27 -5.16
C ASP A 22 10.23 17.78 -5.38
N MET A 23 10.48 17.43 -6.65
CA MET A 23 10.87 16.07 -7.05
C MET A 23 12.17 15.62 -6.35
N LEU A 24 13.16 16.49 -6.17
CA LEU A 24 14.48 16.09 -5.67
C LEU A 24 14.58 16.10 -4.14
N GLY A 25 13.59 16.67 -3.46
CA GLY A 25 13.52 16.79 -2.01
C GLY A 25 13.97 15.56 -1.21
N PRO A 26 13.56 14.31 -1.57
CA PRO A 26 13.96 13.12 -0.84
C PRO A 26 15.46 12.87 -0.77
N LEU A 27 16.23 13.33 -1.75
CA LEU A 27 17.68 13.15 -1.81
C LEU A 27 18.40 13.90 -0.68
N GLY A 28 17.85 15.03 -0.23
CA GLY A 28 18.37 15.80 0.90
C GLY A 28 18.03 15.23 2.27
N TRP A 29 17.23 14.17 2.37
CA TRP A 29 16.75 13.67 3.66
C TRP A 29 17.83 12.84 4.37
N ARG A 30 18.31 13.35 5.52
CA ARG A 30 19.39 12.72 6.30
C ARG A 30 18.96 11.59 7.23
N LYS A 31 17.68 11.52 7.59
CA LYS A 31 17.11 10.46 8.44
C LYS A 31 16.35 9.47 7.55
N HIS A 32 16.35 8.18 7.93
CA HIS A 32 15.43 7.24 7.31
C HIS A 32 14.02 7.62 7.76
N CYS A 33 13.09 7.45 6.85
CA CYS A 33 11.70 7.74 7.02
C CYS A 33 10.88 6.79 6.17
N LEU A 34 9.60 6.68 6.52
CA LEU A 34 8.57 6.20 5.63
C LEU A 34 7.99 7.41 4.91
N ALA A 35 8.00 7.40 3.58
CA ALA A 35 7.55 8.49 2.75
C ALA A 35 6.31 8.08 1.98
N ILE A 36 5.28 8.90 2.02
CA ILE A 36 4.03 8.70 1.27
C ILE A 36 3.94 9.82 0.25
N LEU A 37 3.60 9.49 -0.99
CA LEU A 37 3.38 10.51 -2.01
C LEU A 37 2.20 11.40 -1.61
N LYS A 38 2.31 12.71 -1.87
CA LYS A 38 1.21 13.63 -1.58
C LYS A 38 0.02 13.42 -2.52
N ASP A 39 0.32 13.21 -3.80
CA ASP A 39 -0.64 13.14 -4.90
C ASP A 39 -0.44 11.85 -5.69
N ASP A 40 -1.53 11.36 -6.29
CA ASP A 40 -1.56 10.15 -7.11
C ASP A 40 -0.75 10.36 -8.40
N LEU A 41 0.30 9.56 -8.54
CA LEU A 41 1.26 9.61 -9.65
C LEU A 41 0.66 9.13 -10.99
N PHE A 42 -0.47 8.42 -10.94
CA PHE A 42 -1.15 7.80 -12.07
C PHE A 42 -2.58 8.33 -12.27
N ALA A 43 -2.91 9.48 -11.65
CA ALA A 43 -4.24 10.11 -11.76
C ALA A 43 -4.56 10.60 -13.18
N GLU A 44 -3.56 11.03 -13.93
CA GLU A 44 -3.72 11.51 -15.30
C GLU A 44 -3.71 10.31 -16.26
N GLN A 45 -4.64 10.28 -17.20
CA GLN A 45 -4.70 9.24 -18.22
C GLN A 45 -3.71 9.62 -19.33
N LEU A 46 -2.46 9.21 -19.13
CA LEU A 46 -1.37 9.42 -20.07
C LEU A 46 -0.95 8.07 -20.65
N PRO A 47 -0.54 8.01 -21.93
CA PRO A 47 0.23 6.88 -22.42
C PRO A 47 1.42 6.62 -21.49
N PRO A 48 1.80 5.35 -21.23
CA PRO A 48 2.91 5.01 -20.35
C PRO A 48 4.19 5.83 -20.62
N SER A 49 4.57 5.98 -21.89
CA SER A 49 5.76 6.73 -22.31
C SER A 49 5.73 8.23 -22.02
N GLU A 50 4.56 8.79 -21.78
CA GLU A 50 4.37 10.23 -21.53
C GLU A 50 4.35 10.56 -20.03
N ASN A 51 4.21 9.57 -19.14
CA ASN A 51 4.27 9.80 -17.69
C ASN A 51 5.72 9.91 -17.18
N LEU A 52 6.42 10.95 -17.63
CA LEU A 52 7.82 11.22 -17.25
C LEU A 52 7.99 11.55 -15.75
N TYR A 53 6.92 12.02 -15.09
CA TYR A 53 6.94 12.23 -13.64
C TYR A 53 7.08 10.91 -12.90
N ALA A 54 6.46 9.83 -13.37
CA ALA A 54 6.65 8.51 -12.80
C ALA A 54 8.11 8.03 -12.97
N CYS A 55 8.73 8.23 -14.14
CA CYS A 55 10.15 7.92 -14.35
C CYS A 55 11.04 8.69 -13.36
N GLY A 56 10.85 10.01 -13.25
CA GLY A 56 11.58 10.84 -12.31
C GLY A 56 11.38 10.39 -10.85
N ALA A 57 10.13 10.11 -10.46
CA ALA A 57 9.83 9.71 -9.09
C ALA A 57 10.48 8.38 -8.72
N PHE A 58 10.33 7.35 -9.55
CA PHE A 58 10.99 6.05 -9.35
C PHE A 58 12.52 6.17 -9.37
N GLY A 59 13.06 7.08 -10.17
CA GLY A 59 14.49 7.38 -10.16
C GLY A 59 14.99 7.97 -8.83
N VAL A 60 14.26 8.91 -8.24
CA VAL A 60 14.56 9.44 -6.91
C VAL A 60 14.45 8.34 -5.84
N MET A 61 13.41 7.50 -5.92
CA MET A 61 13.23 6.39 -4.97
C MET A 61 14.41 5.40 -5.04
N ALA A 62 14.89 5.09 -6.25
CA ALA A 62 16.06 4.24 -6.48
C ALA A 62 17.36 4.83 -5.93
N ALA A 63 17.58 6.14 -6.12
CA ALA A 63 18.72 6.84 -5.57
C ALA A 63 18.66 6.92 -4.03
N ARG A 64 17.45 7.00 -3.45
CA ARG A 64 17.23 7.15 -2.01
C ARG A 64 16.88 5.84 -1.30
N ARG A 65 17.81 4.87 -1.37
CA ARG A 65 17.65 3.50 -0.82
C ARG A 65 17.31 3.38 0.67
N PHE A 66 17.63 4.38 1.48
CA PHE A 66 17.38 4.36 2.93
C PHE A 66 16.02 4.92 3.35
N THR A 67 15.22 5.41 2.40
CA THR A 67 13.84 5.84 2.62
C THR A 67 12.91 4.78 2.07
N GLN A 68 11.92 4.36 2.88
CA GLN A 68 10.84 3.50 2.41
C GLN A 68 9.78 4.40 1.77
N PHE A 69 9.30 4.06 0.58
CA PHE A 69 8.30 4.83 -0.15
C PHE A 69 7.01 4.03 -0.30
N ILE A 70 5.87 4.70 -0.14
CA ILE A 70 4.54 4.19 -0.49
C ILE A 70 4.02 5.01 -1.66
N VAL A 71 3.90 4.37 -2.81
CA VAL A 71 3.31 4.92 -4.02
C VAL A 71 1.87 4.44 -4.06
N TRP A 72 0.94 5.32 -3.74
CA TRP A 72 -0.49 5.01 -3.74
C TRP A 72 -1.16 5.53 -5.01
N THR A 73 -2.20 4.83 -5.45
CA THR A 73 -3.02 5.25 -6.58
C THR A 73 -4.46 4.75 -6.48
N ASN A 74 -5.39 5.51 -7.06
CA ASN A 74 -6.75 5.03 -7.36
C ASN A 74 -6.84 4.30 -8.71
N HIS A 75 -5.74 4.29 -9.49
CA HIS A 75 -5.65 3.78 -10.85
C HIS A 75 -4.54 2.72 -10.98
N PRO A 76 -4.65 1.58 -10.28
CA PRO A 76 -3.64 0.53 -10.33
C PRO A 76 -3.52 -0.12 -11.73
N ASP A 77 -4.57 -0.06 -12.54
CA ASP A 77 -4.56 -0.41 -13.97
C ASP A 77 -3.51 0.40 -14.73
N ARG A 78 -3.53 1.73 -14.58
CA ARG A 78 -2.57 2.62 -15.23
C ARG A 78 -1.17 2.47 -14.67
N MET A 79 -1.06 2.23 -13.36
CA MET A 79 0.22 1.92 -12.73
C MET A 79 0.81 0.62 -13.30
N ARG A 80 -0.02 -0.42 -13.49
CA ARG A 80 0.39 -1.68 -14.11
C ARG A 80 0.87 -1.46 -15.54
N GLU A 81 0.06 -0.81 -16.39
CA GLU A 81 0.43 -0.50 -17.78
C GLU A 81 1.73 0.30 -17.86
N TRP A 82 1.91 1.27 -16.96
CA TRP A 82 3.13 2.05 -16.88
C TRP A 82 4.33 1.19 -16.47
N LEU A 83 4.17 0.30 -15.48
CA LEU A 83 5.21 -0.62 -15.05
C LEU A 83 5.57 -1.61 -16.15
N GLU A 84 4.60 -2.19 -16.85
CA GLU A 84 4.83 -3.10 -17.98
C GLU A 84 5.61 -2.42 -19.11
N TRP A 85 5.34 -1.15 -19.39
CA TRP A 85 6.14 -0.37 -20.35
C TRP A 85 7.52 -0.04 -19.81
N ALA A 86 7.60 0.38 -18.54
CA ALA A 86 8.83 0.87 -17.94
C ALA A 86 9.84 -0.26 -17.68
N ILE A 87 9.32 -1.44 -17.35
CA ILE A 87 10.04 -2.70 -17.11
C ILE A 87 10.16 -3.41 -18.45
N GLY A 88 11.37 -3.46 -19.02
CA GLY A 88 11.57 -4.15 -20.29
C GLY A 88 11.40 -5.67 -20.16
N GLU A 89 11.42 -6.37 -21.30
CA GLU A 89 11.29 -7.84 -21.35
C GLU A 89 12.49 -8.60 -20.75
N SER A 90 13.61 -7.92 -20.50
CA SER A 90 14.84 -8.56 -20.05
C SER A 90 14.78 -8.92 -18.56
N LYS A 91 14.78 -10.24 -18.27
CA LYS A 91 15.05 -10.79 -16.94
C LYS A 91 16.55 -11.07 -16.82
N GLN A 92 17.21 -10.47 -15.83
CA GLN A 92 18.58 -10.80 -15.45
C GLN A 92 18.59 -11.24 -13.98
N GLU A 93 19.24 -12.36 -13.67
CA GLU A 93 19.38 -12.88 -12.30
C GLU A 93 18.04 -13.01 -11.52
N GLY A 94 16.94 -13.34 -12.22
CA GLY A 94 15.62 -13.47 -11.61
C GLY A 94 14.93 -12.15 -11.27
N ARG A 95 15.48 -11.01 -11.69
CA ARG A 95 14.88 -9.67 -11.56
C ARG A 95 14.68 -9.04 -12.93
N PHE A 96 13.79 -8.05 -12.99
CA PHE A 96 13.61 -7.26 -14.20
C PHE A 96 14.47 -6.00 -14.16
N THR A 97 14.75 -5.45 -15.33
CA THR A 97 15.32 -4.10 -15.46
C THR A 97 14.26 -3.13 -15.96
N ALA A 98 14.25 -1.91 -15.43
CA ALA A 98 13.41 -0.79 -15.86
C ALA A 98 14.26 0.25 -16.62
N PRO A 99 14.55 0.03 -17.92
CA PRO A 99 15.38 0.93 -18.72
C PRO A 99 14.73 2.31 -18.86
N ALA A 100 13.41 2.38 -19.04
CA ALA A 100 12.71 3.64 -19.21
C ALA A 100 12.90 4.60 -18.03
N VAL A 101 12.96 4.07 -16.80
CA VAL A 101 13.22 4.86 -15.58
C VAL A 101 14.64 5.41 -15.60
N SER A 102 15.62 4.61 -16.04
CA SER A 102 17.01 5.05 -16.16
C SER A 102 17.17 6.14 -17.21
N ASP A 103 16.63 5.92 -18.41
CA ASP A 103 16.80 6.79 -19.56
C ASP A 103 16.08 8.14 -19.34
N HIS A 104 14.79 8.08 -19.03
CA HIS A 104 13.96 9.27 -18.92
C HIS A 104 14.14 9.98 -17.56
N GLY A 105 14.38 9.21 -16.49
CA GLY A 105 14.74 9.78 -15.20
C GLY A 105 16.11 10.46 -15.23
N GLY A 106 17.11 9.79 -15.82
CA GLY A 106 18.44 10.34 -16.04
C GLY A 106 18.42 11.64 -16.85
N GLU A 107 17.67 11.67 -17.95
CA GLU A 107 17.50 12.89 -18.74
C GLU A 107 16.83 14.02 -17.95
N LEU A 108 15.77 13.72 -17.19
CA LEU A 108 15.08 14.72 -16.37
C LEU A 108 16.00 15.33 -15.30
N PHE A 109 16.93 14.55 -14.73
CA PHE A 109 17.91 15.04 -13.78
C PHE A 109 19.08 15.77 -14.45
N ALA A 110 19.55 15.31 -15.60
CA ALA A 110 20.57 15.98 -16.39
C ALA A 110 20.10 17.38 -16.83
N ARG A 111 18.86 17.52 -17.31
CA ARG A 111 18.25 18.82 -17.66
C ARG A 111 18.15 19.78 -16.47
N ARG A 112 18.13 19.27 -15.23
CA ARG A 112 18.14 20.06 -14.00
C ARG A 112 19.54 20.30 -13.43
N GLY A 113 20.58 19.80 -14.08
CA GLY A 113 21.98 19.97 -13.67
C GLY A 113 22.42 19.10 -12.49
N ASP A 114 21.68 18.02 -12.16
CA ASP A 114 21.94 17.19 -10.98
C ASP A 114 22.73 15.91 -11.33
N GLN A 115 24.04 16.06 -11.41
CA GLN A 115 24.98 14.99 -11.77
C GLN A 115 25.06 13.89 -10.69
N ALA A 116 24.88 14.25 -9.41
CA ALA A 116 24.94 13.29 -8.30
C ALA A 116 23.77 12.28 -8.34
N THR A 117 22.60 12.73 -8.79
CA THR A 117 21.42 11.87 -8.96
C THR A 117 21.56 10.96 -10.18
N SER A 118 22.12 11.47 -11.28
CA SER A 118 22.46 10.65 -12.45
C SER A 118 23.45 9.53 -12.09
N ASP A 119 24.51 9.86 -11.34
CA ASP A 119 25.47 8.87 -10.83
C ASP A 119 24.83 7.92 -9.80
N GLY A 120 23.83 8.40 -9.05
CA GLY A 120 23.03 7.61 -8.12
C GLY A 120 22.18 6.57 -8.85
N LEU A 121 21.54 6.94 -9.96
CA LEU A 121 20.80 6.05 -10.84
C LEU A 121 21.70 5.00 -11.49
N TYR A 122 22.86 5.42 -12.01
CA TYR A 122 23.84 4.52 -12.61
C TYR A 122 24.38 3.49 -11.59
N ARG A 123 24.62 3.92 -10.35
CA ARG A 123 24.94 2.99 -9.26
C ARG A 123 23.74 2.13 -8.85
N ALA A 124 22.52 2.66 -8.99
CA ALA A 124 21.30 1.94 -8.69
C ALA A 124 21.02 0.80 -9.68
N SER A 125 21.35 1.00 -10.96
CA SER A 125 21.35 -0.03 -11.99
C SER A 125 22.53 -1.01 -11.90
N GLY A 126 23.52 -0.75 -11.03
CA GLY A 126 24.72 -1.58 -10.94
C GLY A 126 25.57 -1.51 -12.21
N GLY A 127 25.49 -0.41 -12.97
CA GLY A 127 26.12 -0.27 -14.28
C GLY A 127 25.41 -1.01 -15.43
N ALA A 128 24.26 -1.65 -15.16
CA ALA A 128 23.42 -2.27 -16.19
C ALA A 128 22.63 -1.22 -17.00
N ALA A 129 22.12 -1.63 -18.16
CA ALA A 129 21.32 -0.81 -19.09
C ALA A 129 19.92 -0.40 -18.54
N GLY A 130 19.65 -0.59 -17.25
CA GLY A 130 18.37 -0.25 -16.63
C GLY A 130 18.36 -0.50 -15.12
N LEU A 131 17.39 0.11 -14.43
CA LEU A 131 17.24 0.01 -12.98
C LEU A 131 16.65 -1.33 -12.55
N TRP A 132 17.19 -1.99 -11.52
CA TRP A 132 16.59 -3.23 -11.00
C TRP A 132 15.17 -3.02 -10.45
N TYR A 133 14.24 -3.89 -10.84
CA TYR A 133 12.86 -3.92 -10.36
C TYR A 133 12.49 -5.33 -9.84
N PRO A 134 11.70 -5.44 -8.75
CA PRO A 134 11.12 -4.36 -7.94
C PRO A 134 12.14 -3.61 -7.07
N LEU A 135 11.88 -2.32 -6.83
CA LEU A 135 12.69 -1.51 -5.92
C LEU A 135 12.42 -1.92 -4.46
N ALA A 136 13.44 -2.45 -3.79
CA ALA A 136 13.30 -3.01 -2.43
C ALA A 136 12.77 -2.00 -1.38
N ASN A 137 12.98 -0.71 -1.59
CA ASN A 137 12.53 0.38 -0.71
C ASN A 137 11.25 1.08 -1.19
N VAL A 138 10.59 0.57 -2.22
CA VAL A 138 9.28 1.05 -2.69
C VAL A 138 8.22 0.04 -2.28
N ARG A 139 6.99 0.50 -2.07
CA ARG A 139 5.79 -0.31 -1.93
C ARG A 139 4.68 0.34 -2.75
N LEU A 140 4.02 -0.47 -3.56
CA LEU A 140 2.87 -0.02 -4.32
C LEU A 140 1.61 -0.20 -3.48
N ALA A 141 0.69 0.74 -3.61
CA ALA A 141 -0.55 0.75 -2.87
C ALA A 141 -1.73 1.14 -3.75
N THR A 142 -2.89 0.57 -3.44
CA THR A 142 -4.14 1.05 -4.02
C THR A 142 -5.16 1.38 -2.95
N VAL A 143 -5.97 2.41 -3.23
CA VAL A 143 -7.05 2.83 -2.36
C VAL A 143 -8.32 2.06 -2.72
N VAL A 144 -8.96 1.43 -1.76
CA VAL A 144 -10.23 0.69 -1.94
C VAL A 144 -11.19 1.06 -0.82
N ASN A 145 -12.26 1.75 -1.19
CA ASN A 145 -13.19 2.30 -0.19
C ASN A 145 -14.48 1.48 -0.07
N ASN A 146 -14.72 0.55 -0.99
CA ASN A 146 -15.87 -0.37 -1.05
C ASN A 146 -15.47 -1.69 -1.74
N GLN A 147 -16.35 -2.70 -1.72
CA GLN A 147 -16.05 -4.03 -2.28
C GLN A 147 -15.85 -3.97 -3.80
N GLU A 148 -16.68 -3.21 -4.51
CA GLU A 148 -16.56 -3.01 -5.97
C GLU A 148 -15.16 -2.49 -6.35
N GLN A 149 -14.62 -1.52 -5.61
CA GLN A 149 -13.27 -1.03 -5.80
C GLN A 149 -12.22 -2.08 -5.43
N ALA A 150 -12.42 -2.87 -4.37
CA ALA A 150 -11.51 -3.95 -4.00
C ALA A 150 -11.41 -4.99 -5.12
N ASP A 151 -12.56 -5.46 -5.62
CA ASP A 151 -12.67 -6.44 -6.70
C ASP A 151 -12.00 -5.94 -7.99
N ALA A 152 -12.16 -4.66 -8.32
CA ALA A 152 -11.58 -4.07 -9.53
C ALA A 152 -10.09 -3.72 -9.41
N ARG A 153 -9.64 -3.21 -8.25
CA ARG A 153 -8.31 -2.58 -8.10
C ARG A 153 -7.24 -3.50 -7.56
N ILE A 154 -7.59 -4.44 -6.68
CA ILE A 154 -6.61 -5.32 -6.06
C ILE A 154 -5.98 -6.27 -7.09
N PRO A 155 -6.73 -6.90 -8.03
CA PRO A 155 -6.11 -7.72 -9.07
C PRO A 155 -5.06 -6.95 -9.90
N GLU A 156 -5.38 -5.74 -10.35
CA GLU A 156 -4.45 -4.87 -11.10
C GLU A 156 -3.17 -4.56 -10.29
N LEU A 157 -3.31 -4.27 -8.99
CA LEU A 157 -2.16 -4.05 -8.10
C LEU A 157 -1.30 -5.30 -7.94
N MET A 158 -1.92 -6.48 -7.90
CA MET A 158 -1.23 -7.76 -7.73
C MET A 158 -0.42 -8.15 -8.97
N LEU A 159 -0.84 -7.71 -10.15
CA LEU A 159 -0.12 -7.89 -11.41
C LEU A 159 1.08 -6.95 -11.57
N CYS A 160 1.24 -5.91 -10.73
CA CYS A 160 2.39 -5.00 -10.76
C CYS A 160 3.74 -5.63 -10.33
N MET A 161 3.77 -6.95 -10.09
CA MET A 161 4.97 -7.72 -9.75
C MET A 161 5.77 -7.18 -8.55
N HIS A 162 5.07 -6.65 -7.55
CA HIS A 162 5.68 -6.03 -6.39
C HIS A 162 5.44 -6.85 -5.12
N GLU A 163 6.49 -7.03 -4.31
CA GLU A 163 6.36 -7.71 -3.02
C GLU A 163 5.71 -6.79 -1.98
N GLN A 164 4.83 -7.35 -1.15
CA GLN A 164 4.29 -6.67 0.04
C GLN A 164 3.55 -5.35 -0.26
N CYS A 165 2.74 -5.32 -1.32
CA CYS A 165 1.79 -4.28 -1.64
C CYS A 165 0.92 -3.86 -0.44
N VAL A 166 0.42 -2.62 -0.49
CA VAL A 166 -0.37 -2.03 0.59
C VAL A 166 -1.80 -1.79 0.11
N ILE A 167 -2.78 -2.22 0.90
CA ILE A 167 -4.19 -1.87 0.67
C ILE A 167 -4.57 -0.74 1.59
N ILE A 168 -5.12 0.34 1.03
CA ILE A 168 -5.55 1.52 1.78
C ILE A 168 -7.08 1.62 1.73
N CYS A 169 -7.74 1.34 2.84
CA CYS A 169 -9.18 1.48 3.02
C CYS A 169 -9.51 2.73 3.85
N ASP A 170 -9.17 3.91 3.35
CA ASP A 170 -9.33 5.19 4.07
C ASP A 170 -9.73 6.32 3.09
N PRO A 171 -11.02 6.72 3.04
CA PRO A 171 -12.11 6.30 3.92
C PRO A 171 -12.75 4.95 3.58
N LEU A 172 -12.89 4.09 4.57
CA LEU A 172 -13.74 2.90 4.50
C LEU A 172 -15.22 3.29 4.46
N MET A 173 -15.92 3.00 3.36
CA MET A 173 -17.34 3.32 3.18
C MET A 173 -18.29 2.18 3.54
N GLU A 174 -17.82 0.94 3.47
CA GLU A 174 -18.59 -0.27 3.79
C GLU A 174 -17.68 -1.41 4.25
N THR A 175 -18.27 -2.56 4.61
CA THR A 175 -17.50 -3.77 4.90
C THR A 175 -16.91 -4.32 3.60
N ILE A 176 -15.59 -4.50 3.59
CA ILE A 176 -14.85 -5.11 2.48
C ILE A 176 -14.34 -6.47 2.95
N ASP A 177 -14.50 -7.49 2.11
CA ASP A 177 -13.91 -8.81 2.25
C ASP A 177 -12.65 -8.90 1.37
N LEU A 178 -11.49 -8.96 2.02
CA LEU A 178 -10.17 -9.07 1.41
C LEU A 178 -9.63 -10.51 1.42
N ARG A 179 -10.35 -11.47 2.00
CA ARG A 179 -9.82 -12.82 2.30
C ARG A 179 -9.23 -13.51 1.07
N SER A 180 -9.87 -13.37 -0.10
CA SER A 180 -9.43 -13.95 -1.37
C SER A 180 -8.00 -13.55 -1.77
N TRP A 181 -7.57 -12.32 -1.43
CA TRP A 181 -6.23 -11.83 -1.74
C TRP A 181 -5.24 -11.95 -0.58
N LEU A 182 -5.71 -11.99 0.66
CA LEU A 182 -4.85 -12.17 1.84
C LEU A 182 -4.40 -13.62 2.03
N HIS A 183 -5.23 -14.59 1.62
CA HIS A 183 -4.98 -16.02 1.81
C HIS A 183 -3.97 -16.61 0.80
N LEU A 184 -3.59 -15.87 -0.25
CA LEU A 184 -2.79 -16.37 -1.37
C LEU A 184 -1.47 -17.05 -0.95
N ARG A 185 -0.81 -16.60 0.13
CA ARG A 185 0.47 -17.15 0.59
C ARG A 185 0.38 -18.34 1.54
N THR A 186 -0.78 -18.57 2.12
CA THR A 186 -1.01 -19.64 3.10
C THR A 186 -2.05 -20.65 2.60
N CYS A 187 -2.56 -20.46 1.39
CA CYS A 187 -3.53 -21.34 0.79
C CYS A 187 -2.90 -22.68 0.40
N SER A 188 -3.52 -23.77 0.85
CA SER A 188 -3.14 -25.13 0.46
C SER A 188 -3.21 -25.34 -1.05
N VAL A 189 -4.11 -24.67 -1.79
CA VAL A 189 -4.15 -24.74 -3.27
C VAL A 189 -2.83 -24.32 -3.91
N TYR A 190 -2.16 -23.31 -3.35
CA TYR A 190 -0.88 -22.82 -3.89
C TYR A 190 0.30 -23.69 -3.45
N LEU A 191 0.26 -24.20 -2.21
CA LEU A 191 1.31 -25.06 -1.65
C LEU A 191 1.19 -26.52 -2.11
N GLU A 192 0.09 -26.90 -2.77
CA GLU A 192 -0.13 -28.26 -3.28
C GLU A 192 0.63 -28.45 -4.59
N ASP A 193 1.67 -29.29 -4.55
CA ASP A 193 2.53 -29.59 -5.70
C ASP A 193 1.87 -30.57 -6.68
N ASP A 194 0.91 -31.39 -6.24
CA ASP A 194 0.18 -32.32 -7.10
C ASP A 194 -0.96 -31.62 -7.86
N PRO A 195 -0.92 -31.56 -9.21
CA PRO A 195 -1.99 -30.97 -10.03
C PRO A 195 -3.37 -31.59 -9.80
N ALA A 196 -3.44 -32.89 -9.50
CA ALA A 196 -4.70 -33.60 -9.29
C ALA A 196 -5.33 -33.25 -7.93
N GLU A 197 -4.52 -33.06 -6.88
CA GLU A 197 -5.00 -32.58 -5.57
C GLU A 197 -5.34 -31.09 -5.61
N ARG A 198 -4.57 -30.30 -6.37
CA ARG A 198 -4.88 -28.89 -6.63
C ARG A 198 -6.25 -28.76 -7.31
N GLU A 199 -6.59 -29.66 -8.22
CA GLU A 199 -7.89 -29.68 -8.90
C GLU A 199 -9.04 -30.10 -7.97
N ARG A 200 -8.77 -30.92 -6.94
CA ARG A 200 -9.76 -31.32 -5.92
C ARG A 200 -9.95 -30.28 -4.82
N THR A 201 -8.98 -29.41 -4.59
CA THR A 201 -9.02 -28.42 -3.51
C THR A 201 -9.95 -27.25 -3.88
N THR A 202 -11.00 -27.06 -3.08
CA THR A 202 -11.95 -25.95 -3.22
C THR A 202 -11.60 -24.82 -2.25
N CYS A 203 -11.09 -23.70 -2.76
CA CYS A 203 -10.88 -22.46 -2.01
C CYS A 203 -11.50 -21.30 -2.79
N ASP A 204 -12.16 -20.36 -2.10
CA ASP A 204 -12.68 -19.12 -2.72
C ASP A 204 -11.59 -18.32 -3.45
N CYS A 205 -10.35 -18.44 -2.97
CA CYS A 205 -9.17 -17.84 -3.57
C CYS A 205 -8.76 -18.48 -4.92
N ARG A 206 -9.22 -19.70 -5.25
CA ARG A 206 -8.72 -20.47 -6.39
C ARG A 206 -8.93 -19.76 -7.73
N GLN A 207 -10.10 -19.15 -7.95
CA GLN A 207 -10.36 -18.42 -9.20
C GLN A 207 -9.41 -17.22 -9.36
N VAL A 208 -9.18 -16.49 -8.27
CA VAL A 208 -8.25 -15.35 -8.23
C VAL A 208 -6.81 -15.82 -8.45
N VAL A 209 -6.40 -16.92 -7.81
CA VAL A 209 -5.06 -17.53 -7.97
C VAL A 209 -4.86 -18.01 -9.41
N GLU A 210 -5.80 -18.76 -9.98
CA GLU A 210 -5.65 -19.32 -11.32
C GLU A 210 -5.49 -18.24 -12.39
N GLN A 211 -6.23 -17.14 -12.25
CA GLN A 211 -6.07 -15.99 -13.15
C GLN A 211 -4.69 -15.34 -12.97
N LEU A 212 -4.30 -15.00 -11.74
CA LEU A 212 -3.03 -14.32 -11.47
C LEU A 212 -1.78 -15.19 -11.73
N VAL A 213 -1.88 -16.52 -11.58
CA VAL A 213 -0.79 -17.47 -11.86
C VAL A 213 -0.57 -17.65 -13.36
N ARG A 214 -1.66 -17.70 -14.16
CA ARG A 214 -1.54 -17.77 -15.63
C ARG A 214 -0.76 -16.58 -16.20
N ASP A 215 -0.90 -15.42 -15.55
CA ASP A 215 -0.26 -14.17 -15.97
C ASP A 215 1.19 -14.02 -15.46
N GLY A 216 1.70 -15.01 -14.70
CA GLY A 216 3.13 -15.25 -14.55
C GLY A 216 3.89 -14.44 -13.49
N ASN A 217 3.22 -13.68 -12.62
CA ASN A 217 3.83 -13.08 -11.42
C ASN A 217 2.78 -12.54 -10.44
N MET A 218 2.81 -13.02 -9.19
CA MET A 218 1.88 -12.54 -8.16
C MET A 218 2.62 -11.67 -7.13
N GLY A 219 2.17 -10.43 -6.98
CA GLY A 219 2.47 -9.62 -5.81
C GLY A 219 1.95 -10.28 -4.53
N SER A 220 2.14 -9.62 -3.40
CA SER A 220 1.53 -10.07 -2.13
C SER A 220 1.08 -8.87 -1.33
N ILE A 221 -0.05 -8.96 -0.62
CA ILE A 221 -0.45 -7.92 0.32
C ILE A 221 0.40 -8.07 1.59
N GLY A 222 1.11 -7.00 1.94
CA GLY A 222 2.00 -6.96 3.09
C GLY A 222 1.57 -6.00 4.19
N TRP A 223 0.55 -5.17 3.95
CA TRP A 223 0.02 -4.23 4.94
C TRP A 223 -1.38 -3.75 4.55
N ILE A 224 -2.26 -3.61 5.53
CA ILE A 224 -3.58 -2.99 5.38
C ILE A 224 -3.62 -1.73 6.23
N VAL A 225 -3.97 -0.60 5.64
CA VAL A 225 -4.23 0.65 6.34
C VAL A 225 -5.71 0.96 6.20
N ALA A 226 -6.45 1.11 7.30
CA ALA A 226 -7.89 1.35 7.26
C ALA A 226 -8.30 2.52 8.15
N GLY A 227 -9.32 3.29 7.74
CA GLY A 227 -9.80 4.41 8.55
C GLY A 227 -11.04 5.10 8.02
N GLY A 228 -11.56 6.05 8.80
CA GLY A 228 -12.82 6.75 8.53
C GLY A 228 -12.75 8.03 7.69
N GLY A 229 -11.64 8.33 7.03
CA GLY A 229 -11.45 9.56 6.25
C GLY A 229 -11.27 10.84 7.06
N TYR A 230 -11.15 11.96 6.35
CA TYR A 230 -10.90 13.30 6.90
C TYR A 230 -12.05 14.30 6.61
N GLY A 231 -12.19 15.29 7.50
CA GLY A 231 -12.92 16.53 7.25
C GLY A 231 -14.38 16.54 7.70
N HIS A 232 -14.98 17.73 7.76
CA HIS A 232 -16.36 17.98 8.23
C HIS A 232 -17.45 17.29 7.39
N LYS A 233 -17.08 16.77 6.20
CA LYS A 233 -17.91 15.99 5.28
C LYS A 233 -17.61 14.48 5.30
N ALA A 234 -16.73 14.01 6.19
CA ALA A 234 -16.41 12.59 6.28
C ALA A 234 -17.69 11.76 6.54
N LYS A 235 -17.85 10.69 5.76
CA LYS A 235 -18.96 9.75 5.95
C LYS A 235 -18.78 9.02 7.29
N PRO A 236 -19.87 8.55 7.94
CA PRO A 236 -19.75 7.70 9.12
C PRO A 236 -18.92 6.46 8.77
N CYS A 237 -17.85 6.20 9.53
CA CYS A 237 -17.07 4.97 9.38
C CYS A 237 -17.79 3.83 10.13
N PRO A 238 -18.14 2.73 9.45
CA PRO A 238 -18.72 1.59 10.15
C PRO A 238 -17.63 0.86 10.95
N MET A 239 -17.69 0.93 12.29
CA MET A 239 -16.68 0.32 13.15
C MET A 239 -16.61 -1.20 13.01
N ASP A 240 -17.74 -1.86 12.74
CA ASP A 240 -17.81 -3.30 12.43
C ASP A 240 -16.94 -3.67 11.22
N SER A 241 -16.90 -2.78 10.22
CA SER A 241 -16.10 -2.97 9.02
C SER A 241 -14.60 -2.86 9.33
N LEU A 242 -14.20 -1.93 10.21
CA LEU A 242 -12.81 -1.86 10.70
C LEU A 242 -12.44 -3.10 11.52
N VAL A 243 -13.34 -3.57 12.40
CA VAL A 243 -13.14 -4.81 13.18
C VAL A 243 -12.97 -6.01 12.25
N SER A 244 -13.81 -6.12 11.21
CA SER A 244 -13.71 -7.17 10.20
C SER A 244 -12.34 -7.16 9.51
N LEU A 245 -11.84 -5.99 9.09
CA LEU A 245 -10.52 -5.88 8.47
C LEU A 245 -9.37 -6.28 9.41
N VAL A 246 -9.44 -5.90 10.70
CA VAL A 246 -8.48 -6.34 11.72
C VAL A 246 -8.49 -7.88 11.85
N GLN A 247 -9.67 -8.49 11.88
CA GLN A 247 -9.79 -9.95 11.98
C GLN A 247 -9.25 -10.66 10.73
N GLN A 248 -9.58 -10.16 9.54
CA GLN A 248 -9.07 -10.70 8.27
C GLN A 248 -7.53 -10.62 8.20
N GLY A 249 -6.94 -9.47 8.55
CA GLY A 249 -5.49 -9.31 8.59
C GLY A 249 -4.83 -10.24 9.60
N LYS A 250 -5.39 -10.34 10.81
CA LYS A 250 -4.91 -11.26 11.86
C LYS A 250 -4.94 -12.73 11.41
N GLN A 251 -6.04 -13.16 10.78
CA GLN A 251 -6.17 -14.52 10.26
C GLN A 251 -5.15 -14.82 9.15
N ALA A 252 -4.83 -13.83 8.32
CA ALA A 252 -3.86 -13.97 7.24
C ALA A 252 -2.40 -13.69 7.65
N GLY A 253 -2.15 -13.26 8.88
CA GLY A 253 -0.81 -12.81 9.32
C GLY A 253 -0.34 -11.54 8.61
N VAL A 254 -1.26 -10.73 8.09
CA VAL A 254 -0.98 -9.45 7.43
C VAL A 254 -1.18 -8.33 8.46
N PRO A 255 -0.18 -7.46 8.70
CA PRO A 255 -0.31 -6.40 9.67
C PRO A 255 -1.42 -5.42 9.27
N VAL A 256 -2.15 -4.92 10.26
CA VAL A 256 -3.21 -3.92 10.07
C VAL A 256 -2.90 -2.64 10.83
N CYS A 257 -3.19 -1.49 10.24
CA CYS A 257 -3.03 -0.21 10.90
C CYS A 257 -4.32 0.60 10.76
N ILE A 258 -5.01 0.83 11.88
CA ILE A 258 -6.17 1.72 11.94
C ILE A 258 -5.67 3.16 12.04
N SER A 259 -5.93 3.95 11.00
CA SER A 259 -5.45 5.32 10.87
C SER A 259 -6.24 6.30 11.72
N ARG A 260 -7.57 6.15 11.74
CA ARG A 260 -8.53 6.95 12.50
C ARG A 260 -9.95 6.40 12.38
N LEU A 261 -10.83 6.80 13.30
CA LEU A 261 -12.26 6.44 13.24
C LEU A 261 -13.12 7.42 12.42
N GLY A 262 -12.57 8.58 12.01
CA GLY A 262 -13.25 9.61 11.21
C GLY A 262 -13.97 10.69 12.03
N ALA A 263 -14.55 11.70 11.35
CA ALA A 263 -15.08 12.91 11.99
C ALA A 263 -16.47 12.77 12.66
N ARG A 264 -17.16 11.64 12.44
CA ARG A 264 -18.48 11.33 13.02
C ARG A 264 -18.63 9.82 13.25
N PRO A 265 -17.95 9.24 14.24
CA PRO A 265 -18.20 7.85 14.62
C PRO A 265 -19.65 7.75 15.12
N LYS A 266 -20.57 7.29 14.26
CA LYS A 266 -21.96 7.06 14.67
C LYS A 266 -22.01 5.74 15.43
N ASN A 267 -21.88 5.84 16.75
CA ASN A 267 -22.57 5.05 17.77
C ASN A 267 -22.64 5.92 19.03
N GLY A 268 -23.46 6.96 18.94
CA GLY A 268 -23.58 7.98 19.98
C GLY A 268 -24.11 7.40 21.29
N ARG A 269 -23.41 7.72 22.38
CA ARG A 269 -23.76 7.48 23.80
C ARG A 269 -23.93 6.00 24.17
N ILE A 270 -22.88 5.46 24.82
CA ILE A 270 -22.77 4.06 25.27
C ILE A 270 -22.69 3.13 24.06
N ILE A 271 -21.50 2.58 23.83
CA ILE A 271 -21.31 1.55 22.82
C ILE A 271 -21.88 0.23 23.40
N ASP A 272 -23.18 -0.01 23.21
CA ASP A 272 -23.71 -1.37 23.13
C ASP A 272 -23.55 -1.81 21.67
N TRP A 273 -22.30 -2.01 21.25
CA TRP A 273 -21.99 -2.49 19.90
C TRP A 273 -22.45 -3.94 19.75
N ARG A 274 -23.36 -4.17 18.81
CA ARG A 274 -23.86 -5.50 18.45
C ARG A 274 -23.69 -5.69 16.94
N PRO A 275 -22.78 -6.57 16.49
CA PRO A 275 -22.65 -6.86 15.07
C PRO A 275 -23.89 -7.58 14.53
N ALA A 276 -24.24 -7.31 13.27
CA ALA A 276 -25.54 -7.67 12.70
C ALA A 276 -25.79 -9.18 12.46
N LYS A 277 -24.77 -10.05 12.53
CA LYS A 277 -24.86 -11.54 12.43
C LYS A 277 -23.48 -12.19 12.68
N PRO A 278 -23.31 -13.19 13.58
CA PRO A 278 -22.01 -13.80 13.86
C PRO A 278 -21.80 -15.10 13.04
N PRO A 279 -20.54 -15.49 12.82
CA PRO A 279 -20.12 -16.78 13.35
C PRO A 279 -19.01 -16.55 14.38
N SER A 280 -19.25 -17.05 15.60
CA SER A 280 -18.41 -16.95 16.80
C SER A 280 -18.30 -15.55 17.45
N PHE A 281 -19.22 -15.26 18.39
CA PHE A 281 -19.12 -14.13 19.31
C PHE A 281 -18.28 -14.51 20.55
N ASP A 282 -17.37 -13.62 20.97
CA ASP A 282 -16.69 -13.63 22.27
C ASP A 282 -17.26 -12.49 23.13
N PRO A 283 -17.88 -12.78 24.29
CA PRO A 283 -18.49 -11.80 25.19
C PRO A 283 -17.57 -10.70 25.73
N ARG A 284 -16.25 -10.78 25.53
CA ARG A 284 -15.26 -9.84 26.05
C ARG A 284 -15.16 -8.51 25.29
N TYR A 285 -15.78 -8.36 24.12
CA TYR A 285 -15.67 -7.14 23.30
C TYR A 285 -16.67 -6.01 23.65
N ARG A 286 -17.27 -6.05 24.84
CA ARG A 286 -18.21 -5.01 25.31
C ARG A 286 -17.43 -3.88 25.99
N GLU A 287 -17.12 -2.81 25.27
CA GLU A 287 -16.39 -1.66 25.80
C GLU A 287 -17.14 -0.35 25.59
N GLU A 288 -17.45 0.36 26.67
CA GLU A 288 -17.96 1.72 26.61
C GLU A 288 -16.85 2.69 26.18
N CYS A 289 -16.91 3.21 24.95
CA CYS A 289 -15.99 4.26 24.52
C CYS A 289 -16.68 5.64 24.54
N ARG A 290 -15.98 6.64 25.10
CA ARG A 290 -16.38 8.05 25.05
C ARG A 290 -15.39 8.80 24.19
N PHE A 291 -15.85 9.27 23.03
CA PHE A 291 -15.05 10.08 22.13
C PHE A 291 -15.11 11.55 22.55
N HIS A 292 -13.97 12.09 22.95
CA HIS A 292 -13.77 13.50 23.24
C HIS A 292 -13.08 14.22 22.07
N ALA A 293 -12.27 13.50 21.29
CA ALA A 293 -11.60 14.03 20.11
C ALA A 293 -12.60 14.21 18.94
N GLN A 294 -12.68 15.44 18.40
CA GLN A 294 -13.59 15.78 17.29
C GLN A 294 -13.31 15.01 15.98
N LYS A 295 -12.09 14.48 15.81
CA LYS A 295 -11.65 13.77 14.60
C LYS A 295 -11.52 12.25 14.78
N GLY A 296 -11.80 11.73 15.98
CA GLY A 296 -11.61 10.32 16.29
C GLY A 296 -10.17 9.83 16.10
N ASP A 297 -9.18 10.70 16.34
CA ASP A 297 -7.74 10.48 16.14
C ASP A 297 -6.98 10.17 17.44
N ASN A 298 -7.63 10.24 18.61
CA ASN A 298 -7.08 9.78 19.87
C ASN A 298 -7.29 8.27 20.06
N VAL A 299 -6.25 7.48 19.79
CA VAL A 299 -6.26 6.01 19.88
C VAL A 299 -6.71 5.50 21.25
N ASN A 300 -6.42 6.24 22.32
CA ASN A 300 -6.80 5.84 23.68
C ASN A 300 -8.32 5.86 23.91
N GLU A 301 -9.06 6.59 23.08
CA GLU A 301 -10.53 6.66 23.12
C GLU A 301 -11.19 5.54 22.31
N TRP A 302 -10.43 4.74 21.55
CA TRP A 302 -10.98 3.71 20.68
C TRP A 302 -11.27 2.42 21.45
N PRO A 303 -12.20 1.56 20.96
CA PRO A 303 -12.32 0.20 21.45
C PRO A 303 -10.99 -0.55 21.34
N GLY A 304 -10.63 -1.38 22.32
CA GLY A 304 -9.35 -2.08 22.38
C GLY A 304 -9.01 -2.85 21.09
N ILE A 305 -10.01 -3.49 20.47
CA ILE A 305 -9.87 -4.22 19.19
C ILE A 305 -9.51 -3.32 17.99
N LEU A 306 -9.76 -2.01 18.07
CA LEU A 306 -9.42 -1.04 17.04
C LEU A 306 -8.13 -0.27 17.33
N ARG A 307 -7.53 -0.40 18.52
CA ARG A 307 -6.22 0.19 18.89
C ARG A 307 -5.05 -0.55 18.22
N VAL A 308 -5.18 -0.81 16.92
CA VAL A 308 -4.29 -1.65 16.14
C VAL A 308 -3.45 -0.74 15.24
N GLN A 309 -2.17 -0.60 15.55
CA GLN A 309 -1.21 0.22 14.82
C GLN A 309 -0.02 -0.61 14.34
N GLU A 310 -0.30 -1.82 13.85
CA GLU A 310 0.74 -2.75 13.44
C GLU A 310 1.43 -2.25 12.17
N ARG A 311 2.74 -2.53 12.08
CA ARG A 311 3.55 -2.19 10.92
C ARG A 311 4.30 -3.42 10.44
N PRO A 312 4.45 -3.59 9.12
CA PRO A 312 5.32 -4.61 8.60
C PRO A 312 6.79 -4.30 8.92
N ARG A 313 7.63 -5.34 9.00
CA ARG A 313 9.06 -5.21 9.34
C ARG A 313 9.79 -4.21 8.44
N TRP A 314 9.48 -4.20 7.15
CA TRP A 314 10.11 -3.29 6.18
C TRP A 314 9.82 -1.81 6.48
N ALA A 315 8.62 -1.49 6.98
CA ALA A 315 8.27 -0.13 7.39
C ALA A 315 8.99 0.28 8.69
N MET A 316 9.49 -0.70 9.45
CA MET A 316 10.18 -0.50 10.73
C MET A 316 11.72 -0.59 10.62
N LEU A 317 12.30 -0.78 9.43
CA LEU A 317 13.74 -1.01 9.19
C LEU A 317 14.64 0.23 9.47
N ARG A 318 14.51 0.75 10.70
CA ARG A 318 15.50 1.51 11.45
C ARG A 318 15.53 1.18 12.95
N SER A 319 14.60 0.40 13.53
CA SER A 319 14.64 0.11 14.97
C SER A 319 15.61 -1.02 15.36
N MET A 320 15.88 -1.97 14.46
CA MET A 320 16.74 -3.14 14.78
C MET A 320 18.23 -2.95 14.49
N LEU A 321 18.60 -1.97 13.65
CA LEU A 321 20.01 -1.66 13.34
C LEU A 321 20.49 -0.40 14.06
N GLY A 322 19.74 0.05 15.07
CA GLY A 322 20.03 1.20 15.92
C GLY A 322 20.53 0.84 17.32
N GLY A 323 21.00 -0.39 17.53
CA GLY A 323 21.88 -0.73 18.64
C GLY A 323 23.31 -0.66 18.14
N LYS A 324 24.10 0.26 18.71
CA LYS A 324 25.56 0.14 18.65
C LYS A 324 25.99 -1.16 19.33
#